data_AF-A0A3C1C364-F1
#
_entry.id   AF-A0A3C1C364-F1
#
_cell.length_a   1.000
_cell.length_b   1.000
_cell.length_c   1.000
_cell.angle_alpha   90.00
_cell.angle_beta   90.00
_cell.angle_gamma   90.00
#
_symmetry.space_group_name_H-M   'P 1'
#
loop_
_entity.id
_entity.type
_entity.pdbx_description
1 polymer ?
#
loop_
_entity_poly.entity_id
_entity_poly.type
_entity_poly.pdbx_seq_one_letter_code
_entity_poly.pdbx_strand_id
1 'polypeptide(L)'
;MEEPTTPPPPSRKKIRLTRAEAYAMRLSRPRKKKLEFLFVGLAIAAALGYGLWHFQDEWLPYWLPSEEQAAAPATGPVAGEQPATAPAEPQAAASGAAPLDFLSAAIWDQPRFLQGVRLFNQALDRHHAFRDNRNRSDLPPQIEAGARQAAAAFEEVRAEAPAAVPLADYLASCRRLVAETRRLARPEPVATTPPPPEAPPYRPGEPWQHPDYLAGANRFNQALEQYKVFLADKKRTELLQPIEEGAFQAAKTFEALKGQAPEGVPLADHITQCYKLISDCRRQHLEGAPAAPANPFDRGTTGPSRRPALPAYQPPP
;
A
#
# COMPACT_ATOMS: atom_id res chain seq x y z
N MET A 1 20.53 52.77 -67.43
CA MET A 1 20.41 51.39 -66.90
C MET A 1 21.08 51.42 -65.54
N GLU A 2 20.31 51.66 -64.50
CA GLU A 2 20.79 51.63 -63.11
C GLU A 2 20.28 50.34 -62.47
N GLU A 3 21.20 49.50 -62.00
CA GLU A 3 20.89 48.28 -61.25
C GLU A 3 20.36 48.63 -59.85
N PRO A 4 19.21 48.09 -59.41
CA PRO A 4 18.77 48.27 -58.04
C PRO A 4 19.60 47.40 -57.10
N THR A 5 20.45 48.06 -56.31
CA THR A 5 21.20 47.47 -55.19
C THR A 5 20.23 46.87 -54.18
N THR A 6 20.23 45.55 -54.05
CA THR A 6 19.42 44.83 -53.05
C THR A 6 20.14 44.82 -51.70
N PRO A 7 19.55 45.30 -50.60
CA PRO A 7 20.21 45.26 -49.29
C PRO A 7 20.28 43.82 -48.75
N PRO A 8 21.36 43.43 -48.03
CA PRO A 8 21.46 42.10 -47.47
C PRO A 8 20.45 41.88 -46.33
N PRO A 9 19.94 40.65 -46.14
CA PRO A 9 18.93 40.37 -45.14
C PRO A 9 19.48 40.55 -43.71
N PRO A 10 18.66 41.01 -42.74
CA PRO A 10 19.12 41.24 -41.38
C PRO A 10 19.52 39.92 -40.71
N SER A 11 20.70 39.90 -40.12
CA SER A 11 21.22 38.76 -39.36
C SER A 11 20.29 38.43 -38.19
N ARG A 12 19.81 37.18 -38.13
CA ARG A 12 18.97 36.68 -37.04
C ARG A 12 19.78 36.66 -35.74
N LYS A 13 19.48 37.59 -34.83
CA LYS A 13 19.97 37.55 -33.44
C LYS A 13 19.53 36.23 -32.81
N LYS A 14 20.49 35.36 -32.47
CA LYS A 14 20.25 34.18 -31.63
C LYS A 14 19.87 34.66 -30.22
N ILE A 15 18.57 34.74 -29.95
CA ILE A 15 18.05 34.94 -28.61
C ILE A 15 18.43 33.69 -27.81
N ARG A 16 19.42 33.81 -26.93
CA ARG A 16 19.74 32.74 -25.98
C ARG A 16 18.68 32.79 -24.90
N LEU A 17 17.71 31.86 -24.97
CA LEU A 17 16.76 31.67 -23.88
C LEU A 17 17.53 31.43 -22.59
N THR A 18 17.20 32.22 -21.57
CA THR A 18 17.77 32.00 -20.24
C THR A 18 17.19 30.71 -19.65
N ARG A 19 17.92 30.07 -18.73
CA ARG A 19 17.53 28.79 -18.12
C ARG A 19 16.13 28.84 -17.47
N ALA A 20 15.72 30.02 -17.03
CA ALA A 20 14.40 30.29 -16.46
C ALA A 20 13.26 30.24 -17.51
N GLU A 21 13.47 30.78 -18.71
CA GLU A 21 12.47 30.76 -19.79
C GLU A 21 12.28 29.35 -20.37
N ALA A 22 13.36 28.56 -20.44
CA ALA A 22 13.28 27.15 -20.81
C ALA A 22 12.48 26.32 -19.80
N TYR A 23 12.52 26.69 -18.51
CA TYR A 23 11.74 26.04 -17.46
C TYR A 23 10.26 26.41 -17.56
N ALA A 24 9.94 27.68 -17.82
CA ALA A 24 8.57 28.15 -18.00
C ALA A 24 7.85 27.47 -19.18
N MET A 25 8.54 27.26 -20.31
CA MET A 25 7.98 26.51 -21.45
C MET A 25 7.80 25.00 -21.18
N ARG A 26 8.44 24.45 -20.15
CA ARG A 26 8.30 23.04 -19.77
C ARG A 26 7.07 22.79 -18.89
N LEU A 27 6.62 23.80 -18.14
CA LEU A 27 5.42 23.75 -17.30
C LEU A 27 4.11 23.96 -18.09
N SER A 28 4.15 24.62 -19.25
CA SER A 28 2.95 24.96 -20.02
C SER A 28 2.49 23.88 -21.01
N ARG A 29 3.12 22.69 -21.05
CA ARG A 29 2.61 21.58 -21.88
C ARG A 29 1.40 20.91 -21.20
N PRO A 30 0.18 21.04 -21.74
CA PRO A 30 -0.97 20.33 -21.19
C PRO A 30 -0.75 18.82 -21.33
N ARG A 31 -0.63 18.14 -20.18
CA ARG A 31 -0.48 16.68 -20.12
C ARG A 31 -1.73 16.03 -20.71
N LYS A 32 -1.58 15.36 -21.86
CA LYS A 32 -2.60 14.53 -22.54
C LYS A 32 -3.27 13.46 -21.67
N LYS A 33 -2.74 13.19 -20.47
CA LYS A 33 -3.22 12.16 -19.53
C LYS A 33 -4.64 12.39 -19.00
N LYS A 34 -5.17 13.62 -19.02
CA LYS A 34 -6.53 13.89 -18.48
C LYS A 34 -7.66 13.22 -19.28
N LEU A 35 -7.47 13.00 -20.58
CA LEU A 35 -8.46 12.32 -21.43
C LEU A 35 -8.49 10.81 -21.18
N GLU A 36 -7.33 10.18 -21.03
CA GLU A 36 -7.23 8.73 -20.76
C GLU A 36 -7.90 8.35 -19.41
N PHE A 37 -7.77 9.19 -18.38
CA PHE A 37 -8.45 8.96 -17.10
C PHE A 37 -9.98 9.08 -17.19
N LEU A 38 -10.50 9.96 -18.06
CA LEU A 38 -11.94 10.09 -18.29
C LEU A 38 -12.50 8.86 -19.03
N PHE A 39 -11.80 8.35 -20.04
CA PHE A 39 -12.23 7.16 -20.76
C PHE A 39 -12.20 5.91 -19.88
N VAL A 40 -11.17 5.74 -19.04
CA VAL A 40 -11.09 4.61 -18.09
C VAL A 40 -12.20 4.71 -17.04
N GLY A 41 -12.47 5.90 -16.50
CA GLY A 41 -13.57 6.10 -15.55
C GLY A 41 -14.94 5.77 -16.15
N LEU A 42 -15.17 6.18 -17.40
CA LEU A 42 -16.43 5.92 -18.10
C LEU A 42 -16.60 4.43 -18.47
N ALA A 43 -15.52 3.73 -18.82
CA ALA A 43 -15.54 2.29 -19.06
C ALA A 43 -15.86 1.49 -17.79
N ILE A 44 -15.30 1.90 -16.64
CA ILE A 44 -15.61 1.28 -15.34
C ILE A 44 -17.07 1.51 -14.96
N ALA A 45 -17.58 2.74 -15.13
CA ALA A 45 -18.98 3.05 -14.84
C ALA A 45 -19.95 2.25 -15.73
N ALA A 46 -19.64 2.08 -17.02
CA ALA A 46 -20.42 1.27 -17.94
C ALA A 46 -20.41 -0.22 -17.56
N ALA A 47 -19.25 -0.77 -17.18
CA ALA A 47 -19.13 -2.15 -16.74
C ALA A 47 -19.91 -2.43 -15.44
N LEU A 48 -19.85 -1.50 -14.48
CA LEU A 48 -20.62 -1.59 -13.23
C LEU A 48 -22.12 -1.45 -13.46
N GLY A 49 -22.54 -0.51 -14.31
CA GLY A 49 -23.94 -0.35 -14.69
C GLY A 49 -24.50 -1.59 -15.39
N TYR A 50 -23.72 -2.19 -16.30
CA TYR A 50 -24.09 -3.43 -16.98
C TYR A 50 -24.20 -4.62 -16.01
N GLY A 51 -23.25 -4.76 -15.08
CA GLY A 51 -23.30 -5.80 -14.05
C GLY A 51 -24.48 -5.63 -13.10
N LEU A 52 -24.83 -4.39 -12.72
CA LEU A 52 -25.96 -4.10 -11.86
C LEU A 52 -27.31 -4.35 -12.56
N TRP A 53 -27.40 -4.04 -13.86
CA TRP A 53 -28.57 -4.33 -14.68
C TRP A 53 -28.78 -5.84 -14.85
N HIS A 54 -27.72 -6.61 -15.14
CA HIS A 54 -27.79 -8.07 -15.19
C HIS A 54 -28.17 -8.70 -13.86
N PHE A 55 -27.67 -8.16 -12.75
CA PHE A 55 -28.06 -8.61 -11.42
C PHE A 55 -29.56 -8.34 -11.16
N GLN A 56 -30.09 -7.20 -11.61
CA GLN A 56 -31.51 -6.88 -11.49
C GLN A 56 -32.41 -7.81 -12.31
N ASP A 57 -32.03 -8.13 -13.54
CA ASP A 57 -32.87 -8.93 -14.43
C ASP A 57 -32.74 -10.44 -14.20
N GLU A 58 -31.54 -10.97 -13.94
CA GLU A 58 -31.33 -12.42 -13.83
C GLU A 58 -31.37 -12.95 -12.40
N TRP A 59 -30.87 -12.17 -11.44
CA TRP A 59 -30.67 -12.66 -10.06
C TRP A 59 -31.77 -12.23 -9.10
N LEU A 60 -32.29 -11.02 -9.27
CA LEU A 60 -33.33 -10.46 -8.40
C LEU A 60 -34.64 -11.29 -8.38
N PRO A 61 -35.11 -11.88 -9.49
CA PRO A 61 -36.28 -12.78 -9.48
C PRO A 61 -36.06 -14.09 -8.71
N TYR A 62 -34.81 -14.52 -8.53
CA TYR A 62 -34.48 -15.73 -7.77
C TYR A 62 -34.56 -15.51 -6.26
N TRP A 63 -34.38 -14.26 -5.82
CA TRP A 63 -34.41 -13.87 -4.41
C TRP A 63 -35.75 -13.29 -3.96
N LEU A 64 -36.54 -12.75 -4.90
CA LEU A 64 -37.90 -12.28 -4.68
C LEU A 64 -38.84 -13.02 -5.64
N PRO A 65 -39.43 -14.17 -5.22
CA PRO A 65 -40.47 -14.81 -6.00
C PRO A 65 -41.60 -13.79 -6.20
N SER A 66 -41.92 -13.50 -7.46
CA SER A 66 -43.08 -12.70 -7.82
C SER A 66 -44.34 -13.40 -7.31
N GLU A 67 -44.85 -12.97 -6.15
CA GLU A 67 -46.24 -13.22 -5.77
C GLU A 67 -47.13 -12.43 -6.72
N GLU A 68 -47.54 -13.07 -7.82
CA GLU A 68 -48.64 -12.59 -8.63
C GLU A 68 -49.94 -13.18 -8.05
N GLN A 69 -50.86 -12.27 -7.71
CA GLN A 69 -52.29 -12.44 -7.39
C GLN A 69 -52.72 -12.39 -5.91
N ALA A 70 -52.79 -11.18 -5.38
CA ALA A 70 -54.00 -10.75 -4.67
C ALA A 70 -54.49 -9.43 -5.28
N ALA A 71 -55.51 -9.53 -6.12
CA ALA A 71 -56.23 -8.40 -6.70
C ALA A 71 -56.94 -7.58 -5.61
N ALA A 72 -56.81 -6.25 -5.74
CA ALA A 72 -57.52 -5.18 -5.03
C ALA A 72 -59.06 -5.22 -5.28
N PRO A 73 -59.92 -4.25 -4.85
CA PRO A 73 -59.70 -2.97 -4.13
C PRO A 73 -60.79 -2.59 -3.08
N ALA A 74 -60.60 -1.48 -2.33
CA ALA A 74 -61.66 -0.50 -2.01
C ALA A 74 -61.14 0.72 -1.20
N THR A 75 -61.11 1.88 -1.87
CA THR A 75 -61.50 3.23 -1.40
C THR A 75 -61.02 3.82 -0.07
N GLY A 76 -60.37 4.98 -0.15
CA GLY A 76 -60.55 6.09 0.79
C GLY A 76 -59.27 6.86 1.15
N PRO A 77 -59.15 8.17 0.81
CA PRO A 77 -58.01 8.99 1.23
C PRO A 77 -58.30 9.60 2.60
N VAL A 78 -57.39 9.46 3.57
CA VAL A 78 -57.37 10.32 4.76
C VAL A 78 -55.94 10.77 5.02
N ALA A 79 -55.77 12.09 4.92
CA ALA A 79 -54.59 12.79 5.35
C ALA A 79 -54.47 12.77 6.88
N GLY A 80 -53.23 12.70 7.35
CA GLY A 80 -52.86 13.10 8.70
C GLY A 80 -52.63 11.94 9.65
N GLU A 81 -51.38 11.49 9.74
CA GLU A 81 -50.88 10.93 11.00
C GLU A 81 -49.37 11.14 11.12
N GLN A 82 -49.02 12.07 12.01
CA GLN A 82 -47.75 12.14 12.70
C GLN A 82 -47.29 10.74 13.13
N PRO A 83 -46.04 10.34 12.85
CA PRO A 83 -45.40 9.31 13.63
C PRO A 83 -44.93 9.93 14.95
N ALA A 84 -45.57 9.46 16.00
CA ALA A 84 -45.18 9.66 17.37
C ALA A 84 -43.72 9.27 17.62
N THR A 85 -43.10 10.09 18.47
CA THR A 85 -42.00 9.79 19.38
C THR A 85 -41.81 8.30 19.67
N ALA A 86 -40.65 7.78 19.28
CA ALA A 86 -40.01 6.67 19.98
C ALA A 86 -38.82 7.26 20.77
N PRO A 87 -38.71 7.04 22.08
CA PRO A 87 -37.58 7.50 22.86
C PRO A 87 -36.38 6.61 22.53
N ALA A 88 -35.40 7.16 21.80
CA ALA A 88 -34.08 6.55 21.75
C ALA A 88 -33.44 6.72 23.13
N GLU A 89 -33.32 5.61 23.85
CA GLU A 89 -32.52 5.50 25.07
C GLU A 89 -31.16 6.21 24.89
N PRO A 90 -30.68 6.92 25.93
CA PRO A 90 -29.35 7.48 25.92
C PRO A 90 -28.36 6.32 25.87
N GLN A 91 -27.72 6.13 24.72
CA GLN A 91 -26.69 5.12 24.54
C GLN A 91 -25.50 5.49 25.40
N ALA A 92 -25.51 4.92 26.61
CA ALA A 92 -24.50 5.07 27.62
C ALA A 92 -23.15 4.58 27.08
N ALA A 93 -22.16 5.47 27.17
CA ALA A 93 -20.75 5.18 27.41
C ALA A 93 -20.22 3.82 26.91
N ALA A 94 -20.02 3.67 25.59
CA ALA A 94 -19.12 2.65 25.05
C ALA A 94 -17.67 3.16 25.07
N SER A 95 -17.11 3.27 26.28
CA SER A 95 -15.66 3.33 26.46
C SER A 95 -15.08 1.94 26.17
N GLY A 96 -14.62 1.72 24.94
CA GLY A 96 -13.86 0.52 24.58
C GLY A 96 -13.95 0.17 23.09
N ALA A 97 -12.86 0.42 22.36
CA ALA A 97 -12.59 -0.17 21.04
C ALA A 97 -13.55 0.12 19.86
N ALA A 98 -14.39 1.17 19.92
CA ALA A 98 -15.11 1.62 18.71
C ALA A 98 -14.10 2.08 17.62
N PRO A 99 -14.34 1.82 16.33
CA PRO A 99 -13.49 2.35 15.26
C PRO A 99 -13.42 3.90 15.27
N LEU A 100 -12.32 4.45 14.74
CA LEU A 100 -12.21 5.89 14.45
C LEU A 100 -13.03 6.19 13.20
N ASP A 101 -14.23 6.70 13.41
CA ASP A 101 -15.15 7.06 12.33
C ASP A 101 -15.24 8.58 12.16
N PHE A 102 -15.79 9.00 11.02
CA PHE A 102 -16.06 10.40 10.72
C PHE A 102 -17.04 11.01 11.72
N LEU A 103 -16.75 12.23 12.15
CA LEU A 103 -17.63 12.98 13.02
C LEU A 103 -18.72 13.66 12.19
N SER A 104 -19.96 13.58 12.67
CA SER A 104 -21.11 14.26 12.07
C SER A 104 -21.23 15.68 12.62
N ALA A 105 -21.59 16.59 11.71
CA ALA A 105 -21.94 17.97 12.00
C ALA A 105 -23.45 18.17 12.28
N ALA A 106 -24.28 17.15 12.01
CA ALA A 106 -25.75 17.28 11.99
C ALA A 106 -26.40 17.58 13.36
N ILE A 107 -25.62 17.52 14.44
CA ILE A 107 -26.11 17.68 15.82
C ILE A 107 -26.12 19.17 16.23
N TRP A 108 -25.24 20.00 15.65
CA TRP A 108 -25.13 21.40 16.05
C TRP A 108 -24.57 22.30 14.94
N ASP A 109 -25.37 23.29 14.51
CA ASP A 109 -25.04 24.20 13.41
C ASP A 109 -24.16 25.41 13.81
N GLN A 110 -23.34 25.27 14.85
CA GLN A 110 -22.45 26.36 15.26
C GLN A 110 -21.17 26.38 14.40
N PRO A 111 -20.74 27.54 13.86
CA PRO A 111 -19.65 27.61 12.88
C PRO A 111 -18.31 27.07 13.41
N ARG A 112 -18.02 27.28 14.69
CA ARG A 112 -16.80 26.77 15.35
C ARG A 112 -16.85 25.26 15.57
N PHE A 113 -18.01 24.72 15.94
CA PHE A 113 -18.22 23.28 15.99
C PHE A 113 -18.05 22.62 14.61
N LEU A 114 -18.66 23.19 13.56
CA LEU A 114 -18.49 22.72 12.18
C LEU A 114 -17.03 22.77 11.73
N GLN A 115 -16.30 23.81 12.11
CA GLN A 115 -14.86 23.92 11.86
C GLN A 115 -14.09 22.79 12.54
N GLY A 116 -14.38 22.49 13.81
CA GLY A 116 -13.78 21.37 14.54
C GLY A 116 -14.02 20.03 13.84
N VAL A 117 -15.26 19.76 13.41
CA VAL A 117 -15.62 18.54 12.66
C VAL A 117 -14.85 18.43 11.35
N ARG A 118 -14.76 19.52 10.57
CA ARG A 118 -14.01 19.53 9.31
C ARG A 118 -12.53 19.26 9.52
N LEU A 119 -11.91 19.90 10.52
CA LEU A 119 -10.50 19.71 10.84
C LEU A 119 -10.22 18.27 11.28
N PHE A 120 -11.10 17.69 12.09
CA PHE A 120 -11.00 16.30 12.51
C PHE A 120 -11.11 15.34 11.32
N ASN A 121 -12.15 15.47 10.49
CA ASN A 121 -12.36 14.59 9.34
C ASN A 121 -11.20 14.68 8.34
N GLN A 122 -10.66 15.88 8.11
CA GLN A 122 -9.47 16.06 7.26
C GLN A 122 -8.21 15.44 7.88
N ALA A 123 -8.07 15.43 9.21
CA ALA A 123 -6.98 14.73 9.89
C ALA A 123 -7.18 13.20 9.82
N LEU A 124 -8.41 12.72 9.90
CA LEU A 124 -8.77 11.32 9.79
C LEU A 124 -8.49 10.76 8.38
N ASP A 125 -8.82 11.52 7.33
CA ASP A 125 -8.48 11.15 5.93
C ASP A 125 -6.96 10.96 5.74
N ARG A 126 -6.18 11.90 6.30
CA ARG A 126 -4.71 11.80 6.26
C ARG A 126 -4.21 10.62 7.08
N HIS A 127 -4.85 10.31 8.20
CA HIS A 127 -4.53 9.13 9.01
C HIS A 127 -4.77 7.83 8.25
N HIS A 128 -5.90 7.70 7.55
CA HIS A 128 -6.14 6.55 6.67
C HIS A 128 -5.07 6.46 5.58
N ALA A 129 -4.76 7.57 4.90
CA ALA A 129 -3.71 7.60 3.89
C ALA A 129 -2.32 7.24 4.45
N PHE A 130 -2.00 7.64 5.69
CA PHE A 130 -0.75 7.27 6.36
C PHE A 130 -0.73 5.80 6.78
N ARG A 131 -1.87 5.26 7.22
CA ARG A 131 -2.01 3.84 7.57
C ARG A 131 -1.76 2.95 6.36
N ASP A 132 -2.28 3.35 5.20
CA ASP A 132 -2.13 2.60 3.94
C ASP A 132 -0.74 2.78 3.33
N ASN A 133 -0.09 3.93 3.54
CA ASN A 133 1.26 4.22 3.03
C ASN A 133 2.15 4.90 4.09
N ARG A 134 2.87 4.07 4.85
CA ARG A 134 3.75 4.49 5.95
C ARG A 134 5.02 5.24 5.53
N ASN A 135 5.33 5.31 4.23
CA ASN A 135 6.54 5.99 3.74
C ASN A 135 6.43 7.53 3.72
N ARG A 136 5.27 8.07 4.11
CA ARG A 136 5.02 9.52 4.16
C ARG A 136 5.32 10.09 5.55
N SER A 137 6.60 10.39 5.80
CA SER A 137 7.09 10.91 7.08
C SER A 137 6.57 12.31 7.44
N ASP A 138 6.00 13.04 6.49
CA ASP A 138 5.43 14.38 6.66
C ASP A 138 3.99 14.37 7.20
N LEU A 139 3.27 13.25 7.08
CA LEU A 139 1.86 13.16 7.45
C LEU A 139 1.60 13.11 8.97
N PRO A 140 2.35 12.35 9.80
CA PRO A 140 2.11 12.29 11.25
C PRO A 140 2.01 13.65 11.96
N PRO A 141 2.96 14.59 11.78
CA PRO A 141 2.86 15.89 12.44
C PRO A 141 1.66 16.71 11.94
N GLN A 142 1.25 16.56 10.67
CA GLN A 142 0.08 17.25 10.12
C GLN A 142 -1.23 16.69 10.69
N ILE A 143 -1.34 15.37 10.85
CA ILE A 143 -2.49 14.71 11.46
C ILE A 143 -2.63 15.14 12.92
N GLU A 144 -1.52 15.13 13.67
CA GLU A 144 -1.52 15.57 15.07
C GLU A 144 -1.91 17.05 15.22
N ALA A 145 -1.38 17.91 14.35
CA ALA A 145 -1.73 19.33 14.35
C ALA A 145 -3.24 19.53 14.05
N GLY A 146 -3.77 18.85 13.03
CA GLY A 146 -5.20 18.92 12.68
C GLY A 146 -6.11 18.44 13.80
N ALA A 147 -5.77 17.31 14.45
CA ALA A 147 -6.53 16.78 15.57
C ALA A 147 -6.51 17.71 16.80
N ARG A 148 -5.37 18.37 17.09
CA ARG A 148 -5.28 19.37 18.17
C ARG A 148 -6.04 20.64 17.87
N GLN A 149 -6.01 21.12 16.62
CA GLN A 149 -6.79 22.28 16.19
C GLN A 149 -8.30 21.99 16.27
N ALA A 150 -8.74 20.78 15.88
CA ALA A 150 -10.11 20.35 16.07
C ALA A 150 -10.52 20.33 17.54
N ALA A 151 -9.67 19.77 18.43
CA ALA A 151 -9.92 19.76 19.87
C ALA A 151 -10.02 21.18 20.46
N ALA A 152 -9.16 22.11 20.03
CA ALA A 152 -9.23 23.51 20.47
C ALA A 152 -10.55 24.15 20.04
N ALA A 153 -11.00 23.92 18.79
CA ALA A 153 -12.28 24.43 18.31
C ALA A 153 -13.47 23.85 19.11
N PHE A 154 -13.41 22.60 19.56
CA PHE A 154 -14.42 21.99 20.42
C PHE A 154 -14.41 22.52 21.87
N GLU A 155 -13.23 22.82 22.43
CA GLU A 155 -13.12 23.41 23.77
C GLU A 155 -13.60 24.87 23.81
N GLU A 156 -13.35 25.66 22.75
CA GLU A 156 -13.84 27.05 22.64
C GLU A 156 -15.37 27.13 22.76
N VAL A 157 -16.06 26.15 22.20
CA VAL A 157 -17.53 26.12 22.15
C VAL A 157 -18.16 25.39 23.32
N ARG A 158 -17.35 24.82 24.20
CA ARG A 158 -17.80 23.99 25.32
C ARG A 158 -18.72 24.73 26.29
N ALA A 159 -18.49 26.02 26.49
CA ALA A 159 -19.33 26.84 27.36
C ALA A 159 -20.73 27.11 26.78
N GLU A 160 -20.87 27.07 25.46
CA GLU A 160 -22.12 27.35 24.72
C GLU A 160 -22.86 26.07 24.32
N ALA A 161 -22.30 24.90 24.65
CA ALA A 161 -22.75 23.63 24.13
C ALA A 161 -24.07 23.17 24.77
N PRO A 162 -25.08 22.82 23.96
CA PRO A 162 -26.27 22.14 24.45
C PRO A 162 -25.92 20.79 25.08
N ALA A 163 -26.65 20.37 26.13
CA ALA A 163 -26.43 19.08 26.79
C ALA A 163 -26.59 17.86 25.85
N ALA A 164 -27.28 18.03 24.72
CA ALA A 164 -27.45 17.01 23.69
C ALA A 164 -26.20 16.79 22.82
N VAL A 165 -25.24 17.72 22.81
CA VAL A 165 -24.00 17.61 22.02
C VAL A 165 -22.94 16.89 22.85
N PRO A 166 -22.50 15.68 22.47
CA PRO A 166 -21.56 14.90 23.27
C PRO A 166 -20.11 15.38 23.06
N LEU A 167 -19.80 16.64 23.36
CA LEU A 167 -18.46 17.23 23.13
C LEU A 167 -17.32 16.43 23.77
N ALA A 168 -17.58 15.77 24.90
CA ALA A 168 -16.61 14.88 25.53
C ALA A 168 -16.15 13.75 24.58
N ASP A 169 -17.05 13.20 23.77
CA ASP A 169 -16.77 12.11 22.83
C ASP A 169 -16.00 12.63 21.59
N TYR A 170 -16.31 13.85 21.13
CA TYR A 170 -15.56 14.52 20.07
C TYR A 170 -14.11 14.79 20.52
N LEU A 171 -13.92 15.27 21.74
CA LEU A 171 -12.59 15.50 22.33
C LEU A 171 -11.83 14.20 22.57
N ALA A 172 -12.51 13.15 23.06
CA ALA A 172 -11.94 11.83 23.20
C ALA A 172 -11.48 11.26 21.84
N SER A 173 -12.28 11.44 20.79
CA SER A 173 -11.95 11.04 19.43
C SER A 173 -10.70 11.76 18.90
N CYS A 174 -10.57 13.07 19.14
CA CYS A 174 -9.38 13.84 18.79
C CYS A 174 -8.12 13.30 19.50
N ARG A 175 -8.21 13.03 20.80
CA ARG A 175 -7.09 12.47 21.59
C ARG A 175 -6.70 11.07 21.10
N ARG A 176 -7.69 10.24 20.78
CA ARG A 176 -7.47 8.90 20.22
C ARG A 176 -6.75 8.94 18.88
N LEU A 177 -7.17 9.82 17.97
CA LEU A 177 -6.51 9.98 16.66
C LEU A 177 -5.04 10.35 16.80
N VAL A 178 -4.69 11.25 17.73
CA VAL A 178 -3.30 11.59 18.05
C VAL A 178 -2.54 10.38 18.60
N ALA A 179 -3.12 9.65 19.54
CA ALA A 179 -2.48 8.47 20.15
C ALA A 179 -2.23 7.35 19.11
N GLU A 180 -3.19 7.08 18.24
CA GLU A 180 -3.05 6.08 17.17
C GLU A 180 -2.02 6.50 16.14
N THR A 181 -2.03 7.77 15.73
CA THR A 181 -1.04 8.31 14.78
C THR A 181 0.36 8.20 15.35
N ARG A 182 0.56 8.53 16.63
CA ARG A 182 1.84 8.34 17.32
C ARG A 182 2.25 6.89 17.40
N ARG A 183 1.32 5.98 17.67
CA ARG A 183 1.60 4.54 17.73
C ARG A 183 2.04 4.02 16.37
N LEU A 184 1.43 4.51 15.28
CA LEU A 184 1.79 4.13 13.92
C LEU A 184 3.10 4.78 13.44
N ALA A 185 3.35 6.03 13.85
CA ALA A 185 4.53 6.80 13.46
C ALA A 185 5.76 6.50 14.34
N ARG A 186 5.55 5.97 15.55
CA ARG A 186 6.64 5.49 16.40
C ARG A 186 7.35 4.38 15.63
N PRO A 187 8.61 4.56 15.22
CA PRO A 187 9.41 3.42 14.81
C PRO A 187 9.38 2.45 15.98
N GLU A 188 9.10 1.17 15.73
CA GLU A 188 9.15 0.18 16.81
C GLU A 188 10.41 0.43 17.63
N PRO A 189 10.29 0.57 18.95
CA PRO A 189 11.46 0.82 19.76
C PRO A 189 12.38 -0.38 19.55
N VAL A 190 13.43 -0.17 18.76
CA VAL A 190 14.70 -0.83 19.00
C VAL A 190 14.98 -0.42 20.43
N ALA A 191 14.75 -1.34 21.36
CA ALA A 191 15.05 -1.15 22.76
C ALA A 191 16.39 -0.43 22.83
N THR A 192 16.41 0.75 23.45
CA THR A 192 17.64 1.51 23.64
C THR A 192 18.42 0.70 24.65
N THR A 193 19.18 -0.27 24.15
CA THR A 193 20.08 -1.09 24.93
C THR A 193 21.09 -0.11 25.55
N PRO A 194 21.34 -0.19 26.87
CA PRO A 194 22.61 0.27 27.42
C PRO A 194 23.77 -0.30 26.56
N PRO A 195 24.99 0.29 26.59
CA PRO A 195 26.13 -0.24 25.83
C PRO A 195 26.18 -1.77 25.92
N PRO A 196 26.38 -2.46 24.79
CA PRO A 196 26.00 -3.86 24.64
C PRO A 196 26.66 -4.68 25.74
N PRO A 197 25.89 -5.41 26.58
CA PRO A 197 26.49 -6.47 27.36
C PRO A 197 27.11 -7.44 26.37
N GLU A 198 28.39 -7.74 26.57
CA GLU A 198 29.09 -8.86 25.95
C GLU A 198 28.12 -10.04 25.88
N ALA A 199 27.85 -10.54 24.67
CA ALA A 199 26.92 -11.64 24.48
C ALA A 199 27.32 -12.78 25.43
N PRO A 200 26.38 -13.35 26.21
CA PRO A 200 26.72 -14.42 27.13
C PRO A 200 27.43 -15.53 26.36
N PRO A 201 28.50 -16.11 26.93
CA PRO A 201 29.31 -17.10 26.24
C PRO A 201 28.42 -18.22 25.73
N TYR A 202 28.59 -18.54 24.45
CA TYR A 202 27.87 -19.61 23.77
C TYR A 202 27.96 -20.90 24.58
N ARG A 203 26.80 -21.45 24.95
CA ARG A 203 26.71 -22.79 25.54
C ARG A 203 26.45 -23.79 24.41
N PRO A 204 27.35 -24.76 24.18
CA PRO A 204 27.13 -25.80 23.18
C PRO A 204 25.79 -26.50 23.42
N GLY A 205 24.91 -26.46 22.43
CA GLY A 205 23.55 -27.03 22.48
C GLY A 205 22.41 -26.01 22.57
N GLU A 206 22.70 -24.74 22.87
CA GLU A 206 21.69 -23.67 22.83
C GLU A 206 21.75 -22.93 21.48
N PRO A 207 20.62 -22.59 20.85
CA PRO A 207 20.61 -21.81 19.61
C PRO A 207 21.30 -20.47 19.83
N TRP A 208 22.20 -20.10 18.92
CA TRP A 208 22.97 -18.87 19.03
C TRP A 208 22.03 -17.66 19.04
N GLN A 209 21.96 -16.96 20.18
CA GLN A 209 21.01 -15.86 20.40
C GLN A 209 21.48 -14.52 19.81
N HIS A 210 22.28 -14.54 18.73
CA HIS A 210 22.73 -13.31 18.09
C HIS A 210 21.58 -12.64 17.33
N PRO A 211 21.34 -11.33 17.50
CA PRO A 211 20.17 -10.66 16.92
C PRO A 211 20.11 -10.78 15.39
N ASP A 212 21.25 -10.63 14.71
CA ASP A 212 21.32 -10.80 13.25
C ASP A 212 21.12 -12.25 12.81
N TYR A 213 21.53 -13.22 13.64
CA TYR A 213 21.31 -14.63 13.36
C TYR A 213 19.81 -14.96 13.44
N LEU A 214 19.14 -14.48 14.48
CA LEU A 214 17.69 -14.63 14.64
C LEU A 214 16.94 -13.89 13.52
N ALA A 215 17.39 -12.71 13.11
CA ALA A 215 16.81 -11.97 11.99
C ALA A 215 16.94 -12.74 10.67
N GLY A 216 18.11 -13.30 10.38
CA GLY A 216 18.34 -14.17 9.22
C GLY A 216 17.47 -15.43 9.25
N ALA A 217 17.40 -16.09 10.40
CA ALA A 217 16.59 -17.29 10.61
C ALA A 217 15.08 -17.02 10.43
N ASN A 218 14.57 -15.92 10.97
CA ASN A 218 13.17 -15.52 10.81
C ASN A 218 12.82 -15.26 9.34
N ARG A 219 13.69 -14.57 8.60
CA ARG A 219 13.51 -14.34 7.15
C ARG A 219 13.50 -15.65 6.37
N PHE A 220 14.42 -16.57 6.69
CA PHE A 220 14.46 -17.88 6.05
C PHE A 220 13.20 -18.70 6.35
N ASN A 221 12.74 -18.72 7.60
CA ASN A 221 11.52 -19.42 7.99
C ASN A 221 10.29 -18.84 7.28
N GLN A 222 10.18 -17.52 7.18
CA GLN A 222 9.10 -16.87 6.43
C GLN A 222 9.13 -17.25 4.93
N ALA A 223 10.31 -17.28 4.32
CA ALA A 223 10.47 -17.71 2.93
C ALA A 223 10.08 -19.19 2.76
N LEU A 224 10.42 -20.06 3.71
CA LEU A 224 10.02 -21.48 3.71
C LEU A 224 8.50 -21.65 3.84
N GLU A 225 7.83 -20.87 4.67
CA GLU A 225 6.37 -20.92 4.79
C GLU A 225 5.69 -20.50 3.49
N GLN A 226 6.15 -19.42 2.86
CA GLN A 226 5.67 -19.00 1.55
C GLN A 226 5.95 -20.07 0.49
N TYR A 227 7.10 -20.72 0.54
CA TYR A 227 7.42 -21.83 -0.36
C TYR A 227 6.49 -23.03 -0.16
N LYS A 228 6.12 -23.37 1.08
CA LYS A 228 5.11 -24.40 1.35
C LYS A 228 3.75 -24.05 0.76
N VAL A 229 3.34 -22.77 0.84
CA VAL A 229 2.11 -22.28 0.20
C VAL A 229 2.19 -22.42 -1.32
N PHE A 230 3.33 -22.10 -1.93
CA PHE A 230 3.56 -22.34 -3.36
C PHE A 230 3.51 -23.84 -3.71
N LEU A 231 4.08 -24.71 -2.90
CA LEU A 231 4.02 -26.16 -3.15
C LEU A 231 2.59 -26.70 -3.07
N ALA A 232 1.73 -26.10 -2.25
CA ALA A 232 0.30 -26.44 -2.17
C ALA A 232 -0.47 -25.95 -3.41
N ASP A 233 -0.11 -24.80 -3.98
CA ASP A 233 -0.69 -24.25 -5.21
C ASP A 233 0.40 -23.78 -6.20
N LYS A 234 0.88 -24.73 -7.01
CA LYS A 234 1.96 -24.51 -7.97
C LYS A 234 1.63 -23.54 -9.11
N LYS A 235 0.36 -23.11 -9.23
CA LYS A 235 -0.04 -22.12 -10.25
C LYS A 235 0.38 -20.70 -9.86
N ARG A 236 0.70 -20.47 -8.58
CA ARG A 236 1.05 -19.15 -8.03
C ARG A 236 2.53 -18.81 -8.20
N THR A 237 2.98 -18.72 -9.45
CA THR A 237 4.39 -18.44 -9.77
C THR A 237 4.84 -17.05 -9.32
N GLU A 238 3.91 -16.12 -9.05
CA GLU A 238 4.20 -14.79 -8.51
C GLU A 238 4.84 -14.82 -7.11
N LEU A 239 4.67 -15.93 -6.38
CA LEU A 239 5.26 -16.10 -5.05
C LEU A 239 6.75 -16.48 -5.11
N LEU A 240 7.24 -17.02 -6.22
CA LEU A 240 8.62 -17.53 -6.31
C LEU A 240 9.66 -16.42 -6.18
N GLN A 241 9.42 -15.25 -6.78
CA GLN A 241 10.34 -14.11 -6.71
C GLN A 241 10.52 -13.55 -5.28
N PRO A 242 9.45 -13.27 -4.50
CA PRO A 242 9.62 -12.81 -3.12
C PRO A 242 10.23 -13.90 -2.20
N ILE A 243 9.97 -15.18 -2.46
CA ILE A 243 10.62 -16.29 -1.73
C ILE A 243 12.14 -16.30 -2.00
N GLU A 244 12.54 -16.17 -3.27
CA GLU A 244 13.95 -16.10 -3.65
C GLU A 244 14.66 -14.92 -2.99
N GLU A 245 14.07 -13.72 -3.03
CA GLU A 245 14.64 -12.53 -2.40
C GLU A 245 14.76 -12.70 -0.88
N GLY A 246 13.72 -13.25 -0.22
CA GLY A 246 13.74 -13.53 1.21
C GLY A 246 14.87 -14.50 1.60
N ALA A 247 15.04 -15.57 0.84
CA ALA A 247 16.11 -16.54 1.03
C ALA A 247 17.51 -15.95 0.75
N PHE A 248 17.62 -15.06 -0.24
CA PHE A 248 18.88 -14.38 -0.56
C PHE A 248 19.31 -13.40 0.54
N GLN A 249 18.37 -12.64 1.09
CA GLN A 249 18.63 -11.73 2.21
C GLN A 249 18.99 -12.51 3.50
N ALA A 250 18.38 -13.68 3.71
CA ALA A 250 18.76 -14.58 4.80
C ALA A 250 20.18 -15.13 4.61
N ALA A 251 20.54 -15.59 3.41
CA ALA A 251 21.91 -16.04 3.11
C ALA A 251 22.93 -14.93 3.40
N LYS A 252 22.69 -13.71 2.91
CA LYS A 252 23.59 -12.56 3.10
C LYS A 252 23.79 -12.21 4.57
N THR A 253 22.74 -12.28 5.38
CA THR A 253 22.83 -12.02 6.83
C THR A 253 23.65 -13.08 7.53
N PHE A 254 23.47 -14.36 7.20
CA PHE A 254 24.33 -15.43 7.72
C PHE A 254 25.79 -15.32 7.24
N GLU A 255 26.04 -14.90 5.99
CA GLU A 255 27.39 -14.70 5.49
C GLU A 255 28.15 -13.62 6.25
N ALA A 256 27.49 -12.50 6.58
CA ALA A 256 28.07 -11.42 7.36
C ALA A 256 28.50 -11.87 8.77
N LEU A 257 27.84 -12.91 9.31
CA LEU A 257 28.10 -13.44 10.64
C LEU A 257 29.18 -14.51 10.70
N LYS A 258 29.67 -15.00 9.55
CA LYS A 258 30.74 -16.03 9.49
C LYS A 258 31.97 -15.67 10.32
N GLY A 259 32.35 -14.40 10.36
CA GLY A 259 33.54 -13.94 11.10
C GLY A 259 33.33 -13.74 12.61
N GLN A 260 32.08 -13.74 13.08
CA GLN A 260 31.72 -13.50 14.48
C GLN A 260 31.15 -14.75 15.17
N ALA A 261 30.94 -15.82 14.40
CA ALA A 261 30.27 -17.02 14.85
C ALA A 261 31.17 -17.86 15.77
N PRO A 262 30.66 -18.30 16.93
CA PRO A 262 31.32 -19.30 17.76
C PRO A 262 31.48 -20.64 17.04
N GLU A 263 32.53 -21.39 17.40
CA GLU A 263 32.68 -22.79 16.96
C GLU A 263 31.49 -23.63 17.46
N GLY A 264 30.80 -24.30 16.52
CA GLY A 264 29.61 -25.11 16.81
C GLY A 264 28.30 -24.57 16.25
N VAL A 265 28.24 -23.32 15.78
CA VAL A 265 27.06 -22.79 15.09
C VAL A 265 27.06 -23.22 13.61
N PRO A 266 26.04 -23.95 13.12
CA PRO A 266 26.01 -24.49 11.76
C PRO A 266 25.60 -23.44 10.69
N LEU A 267 26.26 -22.27 10.69
CA LEU A 267 25.99 -21.19 9.73
C LEU A 267 26.20 -21.62 8.28
N ALA A 268 27.24 -22.42 8.02
CA ALA A 268 27.52 -22.92 6.67
C ALA A 268 26.34 -23.77 6.14
N ASP A 269 25.70 -24.56 7.01
CA ASP A 269 24.55 -25.37 6.65
C ASP A 269 23.33 -24.50 6.36
N HIS A 270 23.08 -23.48 7.20
CA HIS A 270 21.97 -22.54 6.98
C HIS A 270 22.13 -21.73 5.68
N ILE A 271 23.34 -21.28 5.37
CA ILE A 271 23.64 -20.61 4.09
C ILE A 271 23.40 -21.57 2.92
N THR A 272 23.86 -22.82 3.05
CA THR A 272 23.62 -23.85 2.04
C THR A 272 22.13 -24.11 1.85
N GLN A 273 21.34 -24.14 2.92
CA GLN A 273 19.88 -24.29 2.86
C GLN A 273 19.21 -23.11 2.15
N CYS A 274 19.66 -21.88 2.41
CA CYS A 274 19.17 -20.69 1.70
C CYS A 274 19.42 -20.78 0.19
N TYR A 275 20.65 -21.13 -0.23
CA TYR A 275 20.96 -21.28 -1.65
C TYR A 275 20.22 -22.43 -2.33
N LYS A 276 19.97 -23.53 -1.60
CA LYS A 276 19.12 -24.63 -2.10
C LYS A 276 17.70 -24.13 -2.39
N LEU A 277 17.10 -23.40 -1.46
CA LEU A 277 15.76 -22.83 -1.64
C LEU A 277 15.70 -21.86 -2.84
N ILE A 278 16.72 -21.02 -3.01
CA ILE A 278 16.85 -20.13 -4.18
C ILE A 278 16.91 -20.94 -5.48
N SER A 279 17.77 -21.96 -5.53
CA SER A 279 17.90 -22.83 -6.70
C SER A 279 16.59 -23.55 -7.03
N ASP A 280 15.86 -24.01 -6.01
CA ASP A 280 14.57 -24.66 -6.17
C ASP A 280 13.51 -23.70 -6.72
N CYS A 281 13.46 -22.45 -6.21
CA CYS A 281 12.55 -21.43 -6.74
C CYS A 281 12.82 -21.14 -8.22
N ARG A 282 14.10 -20.99 -8.60
CA ARG A 282 14.50 -20.78 -10.00
C ARG A 282 14.12 -21.96 -10.89
N ARG A 283 14.32 -23.20 -10.43
CA ARG A 283 13.90 -24.40 -11.16
C ARG A 283 12.39 -24.40 -11.37
N GLN A 284 11.61 -24.13 -10.32
CA GLN A 284 10.14 -24.07 -10.41
C GLN A 284 9.66 -22.95 -11.33
N HIS A 285 10.38 -21.82 -11.40
CA HIS A 285 10.08 -20.74 -12.34
C HIS A 285 10.27 -21.16 -13.80
N LEU A 286 11.24 -22.05 -14.08
CA LEU A 286 11.48 -22.61 -15.42
C LEU A 286 10.47 -23.71 -15.78
N GLU A 287 10.03 -24.52 -14.81
CA GLU A 287 9.05 -25.59 -15.00
C GLU A 287 7.61 -25.07 -15.11
N GLY A 288 7.28 -23.97 -14.43
CA GLY A 288 5.94 -23.36 -14.41
C GLY A 288 5.66 -22.40 -15.57
N ALA A 289 6.66 -22.10 -16.40
CA ALA A 289 6.43 -21.35 -17.63
C ALA A 289 5.81 -22.28 -18.69
N PRO A 290 4.53 -22.12 -19.08
CA PRO A 290 4.10 -22.68 -20.35
C PRO A 290 5.02 -22.11 -21.42
N ALA A 291 5.47 -22.93 -22.37
CA ALA A 291 6.31 -22.52 -23.48
C ALA A 291 5.64 -21.33 -24.20
N ALA A 292 5.99 -20.12 -23.79
CA ALA A 292 5.58 -18.92 -24.48
C ALA A 292 6.19 -19.02 -25.89
N PRO A 293 5.42 -18.78 -26.96
CA PRO A 293 5.97 -18.81 -28.30
C PRO A 293 7.14 -17.83 -28.32
N ALA A 294 8.33 -18.37 -28.59
CA ALA A 294 9.54 -17.59 -28.70
C ALA A 294 9.27 -16.40 -29.65
N ASN A 295 9.29 -15.19 -29.12
CA ASN A 295 9.34 -14.00 -29.96
C ASN A 295 10.59 -14.14 -30.85
N PRO A 296 10.46 -14.16 -32.19
CA PRO A 296 11.57 -14.46 -33.09
C PRO A 296 12.64 -13.35 -33.15
N PHE A 297 12.56 -12.33 -32.30
CA PHE A 297 13.47 -11.18 -32.31
C PHE A 297 14.44 -11.09 -31.12
N ASP A 298 14.32 -11.93 -30.09
CA ASP A 298 15.32 -12.01 -29.02
C ASP A 298 16.34 -13.14 -29.27
N ARG A 299 17.13 -12.97 -30.34
CA ARG A 299 18.41 -13.68 -30.49
C ARG A 299 19.55 -12.70 -30.22
N GLY A 300 19.84 -12.53 -28.93
CA GLY A 300 20.97 -11.79 -28.41
C GLY A 300 21.68 -12.57 -27.30
N THR A 301 22.41 -13.62 -27.71
CA THR A 301 23.67 -14.12 -27.12
C THR A 301 23.84 -14.16 -25.58
N THR A 302 23.96 -15.37 -25.00
CA THR A 302 25.21 -15.92 -24.37
C THR A 302 24.94 -17.20 -23.57
N GLY A 303 25.64 -18.30 -23.89
CA GLY A 303 25.70 -19.54 -23.10
C GLY A 303 26.08 -20.78 -23.93
N PRO A 304 27.03 -21.64 -23.52
CA PRO A 304 28.06 -22.16 -24.43
C PRO A 304 27.75 -23.56 -24.99
N SER A 305 27.85 -23.71 -26.30
CA SER A 305 27.96 -25.02 -26.94
C SER A 305 28.95 -24.95 -28.09
N ARG A 306 30.18 -25.39 -27.80
CA ARG A 306 31.03 -26.24 -28.65
C ARG A 306 32.44 -26.22 -28.09
N ARG A 307 32.85 -27.34 -27.48
CA ARG A 307 34.26 -27.71 -27.43
C ARG A 307 34.74 -27.83 -28.89
N PRO A 308 35.87 -27.21 -29.31
CA PRO A 308 36.53 -27.63 -30.53
C PRO A 308 37.00 -29.08 -30.35
N ALA A 309 36.74 -29.93 -31.34
CA ALA A 309 37.20 -31.31 -31.34
C ALA A 309 38.74 -31.33 -31.28
N LEU A 310 39.31 -32.14 -30.38
CA LEU A 310 40.73 -32.43 -30.34
C LEU A 310 41.16 -33.07 -31.68
N PRO A 311 42.30 -32.69 -32.27
CA PRO A 311 42.83 -33.37 -33.44
C PRO A 311 43.16 -34.83 -33.09
N ALA A 312 42.71 -35.76 -33.92
CA ALA A 312 43.00 -37.17 -33.77
C ALA A 312 44.52 -37.40 -33.82
N TYR A 313 45.04 -38.12 -32.82
CA TYR A 313 46.43 -38.56 -32.77
C TYR A 313 46.74 -39.46 -33.97
N GLN A 314 47.64 -39.04 -34.84
CA GLN A 314 48.25 -39.88 -35.87
C GLN A 314 49.55 -40.47 -35.29
N PRO A 315 49.65 -41.79 -35.08
CA PRO A 315 50.92 -42.42 -34.73
C PRO A 315 51.85 -42.44 -35.96
N PRO A 316 53.15 -42.16 -35.81
CA PRO A 316 54.11 -42.22 -36.90
C PRO A 316 54.52 -43.67 -37.24
N PRO A 317 55.02 -43.93 -38.47
CA PRO A 317 55.84 -45.11 -38.77
C PRO A 317 57.24 -45.02 -38.15
#